data_AF-A0A9D5DNG9-F1
#
_entry.id   AF-A0A9D5DNG9-F1
#
_cell.length_a   1.000
_cell.length_b   1.000
_cell.length_c   1.000
_cell.angle_alpha   90.00
_cell.angle_beta   90.00
_cell.angle_gamma   90.00
#
_symmetry.space_group_name_H-M   'P 1'
#
loop_
_entity.id
_entity.type
_entity.pdbx_description
1 polymer ?
#
loop_
_entity_poly.entity_id
_entity_poly.type
_entity_poly.pdbx_seq_one_letter_code
_entity_poly.pdbx_strand_id
1 'polypeptide(L)'
;MDNLVNNEALEPVIRTESVNSSIFMDGDPLSKIIQEFDSVECEVRELFSNYLDKVRRKIMNELDHIEYERLSFEQEKKRIIREIECSRKADIERVQKLRNNVEQEAELAKKLIIKERHDNSRKFLEEKELFFKKQQELADYWNMMEFKLSQEKLEIEKMKDKITGVNVSSRSTVELNVGGTIFEVSRCTFTDGKAKGSLLDRIFSGKTFDIEVKTDKNGNIFFDRDPEIFKIILNYLRDNTKCLPCPPTTQISLNIMREMNYFGIKFYDNSLIYVFGGCNGEEILDTSELFITPVYLEDNLDEEINNIGWTKVKAMLTPRAHGSCADLDKSNCALFGGYNNNNKALDSLEIYDPLTDSWREGPSMLIGRRNLASITLDDGRIFAIGGFDGKNIISASEFYDSRTKYWSTSPPINVPRSSASCIKLDQFSIAIVGGTCGDKRLKSIEIFDIRRNQWELVQTKELLEVRSGSAAYSSHGKVCIWGGVDEKNNMLSSGELINISSSSNEYSSTYRRPICHGILDAKICPISIGKYSAIICGGQTMEETVKTTQFYNFQEDKWDYGPNLIFPRYGHAIARLDI
;
A
#
# COMPACT_ATOMS: atom_id res chain seq x y z
N MET A 1 -67.98 -1.13 -8.81
CA MET A 1 -69.40 -1.43 -9.00
C MET A 1 -69.89 -0.56 -10.16
N ASP A 2 -69.26 -0.73 -11.32
CA ASP A 2 -69.65 -0.14 -12.60
C ASP A 2 -69.14 -1.13 -13.65
N ASN A 3 -69.98 -1.45 -14.63
CA ASN A 3 -69.88 -2.55 -15.61
C ASN A 3 -70.34 -3.91 -15.08
N LEU A 4 -71.64 -4.18 -15.26
CA LEU A 4 -72.20 -5.44 -15.78
C LEU A 4 -73.73 -5.40 -15.61
N VAL A 5 -74.43 -4.63 -16.45
CA VAL A 5 -75.87 -4.78 -16.66
C VAL A 5 -76.12 -4.68 -18.16
N ASN A 6 -76.05 -5.83 -18.82
CA ASN A 6 -76.66 -6.12 -20.11
C ASN A 6 -76.83 -7.64 -20.14
N ASN A 7 -78.06 -8.11 -19.92
CA ASN A 7 -78.57 -9.29 -20.61
C ASN A 7 -80.09 -9.31 -20.53
N GLU A 8 -80.65 -9.52 -21.72
CA GLU A 8 -82.04 -9.45 -22.10
C GLU A 8 -82.86 -10.63 -21.56
N ALA A 9 -84.17 -10.36 -21.43
CA ALA A 9 -85.33 -11.19 -21.73
C ALA A 9 -85.29 -12.72 -21.53
N LEU A 10 -86.31 -13.23 -20.83
CA LEU A 10 -87.17 -14.34 -21.30
C LEU A 10 -88.38 -14.48 -20.35
N GLU A 11 -89.48 -13.81 -20.66
CA GLU A 11 -90.81 -14.21 -20.17
C GLU A 11 -91.34 -15.35 -21.06
N PRO A 12 -91.72 -16.52 -20.52
CA PRO A 12 -92.51 -17.47 -21.25
C PRO A 12 -93.99 -17.08 -21.15
N VAL A 13 -94.51 -16.58 -22.28
CA VAL A 13 -95.94 -16.50 -22.59
C VAL A 13 -96.54 -17.91 -22.51
N ILE A 14 -97.40 -18.16 -21.53
CA ILE A 14 -98.31 -19.33 -21.57
C ILE A 14 -99.70 -18.80 -21.93
N ARG A 15 -100.01 -18.90 -23.24
CA ARG A 15 -101.37 -18.90 -23.75
C ARG A 15 -102.00 -20.25 -23.39
N THR A 16 -103.07 -20.25 -22.60
CA THR A 16 -104.04 -21.35 -22.60
C THR A 16 -105.26 -20.89 -23.39
N GLU A 17 -105.37 -21.38 -24.61
CA GLU A 17 -106.56 -21.27 -25.46
C GLU A 17 -107.72 -22.01 -24.77
N SER A 18 -108.81 -21.31 -24.45
CA SER A 18 -110.05 -21.95 -24.03
C SER A 18 -110.79 -22.48 -25.26
N VAL A 19 -110.70 -23.79 -25.46
CA VAL A 19 -111.50 -24.53 -26.43
C VAL A 19 -112.98 -24.46 -26.01
N ASN A 20 -113.81 -23.86 -26.85
CA ASN A 20 -115.26 -24.00 -26.79
C ASN A 20 -115.63 -25.46 -27.08
N SER A 21 -116.29 -26.12 -26.14
CA SER A 21 -117.19 -27.24 -26.46
C SER A 21 -118.32 -27.29 -25.44
N SER A 22 -119.41 -26.60 -25.77
CA SER A 22 -120.74 -26.97 -25.35
C SER A 22 -121.06 -28.38 -25.88
N ILE A 23 -121.89 -29.10 -25.11
CA ILE A 23 -122.50 -30.42 -25.37
C ILE A 23 -121.66 -31.58 -24.83
N PHE A 24 -122.04 -32.14 -23.67
CA PHE A 24 -122.44 -33.55 -23.51
C PHE A 24 -123.23 -33.74 -22.19
N MET A 25 -124.28 -34.55 -22.29
CA MET A 25 -125.30 -34.87 -21.28
C MET A 25 -124.77 -35.81 -20.18
N ASP A 26 -125.47 -35.80 -19.06
CA ASP A 26 -125.27 -36.60 -17.84
C ASP A 26 -124.86 -38.07 -18.06
N GLY A 27 -123.76 -38.47 -17.40
CA GLY A 27 -123.47 -39.86 -17.02
C GLY A 27 -122.39 -40.59 -17.82
N ASP A 28 -121.10 -40.32 -17.55
CA ASP A 28 -119.98 -41.12 -18.13
C ASP A 28 -118.81 -41.30 -17.13
N PRO A 29 -118.21 -42.51 -16.96
CA PRO A 29 -117.17 -42.81 -15.95
C PRO A 29 -115.86 -42.04 -16.12
N LEU A 30 -115.62 -41.46 -17.30
CA LEU A 30 -114.41 -40.69 -17.64
C LEU A 30 -114.34 -39.35 -16.88
N SER A 31 -115.49 -38.75 -16.55
CA SER A 31 -115.60 -37.50 -15.80
C SER A 31 -115.11 -37.61 -14.34
N LYS A 32 -115.26 -38.78 -13.72
CA LYS A 32 -114.79 -39.05 -12.35
C LYS A 32 -113.28 -39.17 -12.26
N ILE A 33 -112.65 -39.79 -13.26
CA ILE A 33 -111.19 -39.97 -13.30
C ILE A 33 -110.49 -38.63 -13.52
N ILE A 34 -111.05 -37.75 -14.36
CA ILE A 34 -110.52 -36.39 -14.58
C ILE A 34 -110.67 -35.53 -13.31
N GLN A 35 -111.81 -35.61 -12.60
CA GLN A 35 -111.98 -34.93 -11.30
C GLN A 35 -111.02 -35.44 -10.22
N GLU A 36 -110.74 -36.75 -10.17
CA GLU A 36 -109.75 -37.30 -9.23
C GLU A 36 -108.31 -36.91 -9.60
N PHE A 37 -107.97 -36.84 -10.89
CA PHE A 37 -106.65 -36.39 -11.35
C PHE A 37 -106.42 -34.88 -11.10
N ASP A 38 -107.42 -34.05 -11.35
CA ASP A 38 -107.38 -32.61 -11.06
C ASP A 38 -107.29 -32.35 -9.55
N SER A 39 -107.91 -33.20 -8.71
CA SER A 39 -107.78 -33.15 -7.25
C SER A 39 -106.36 -33.45 -6.79
N VAL A 40 -105.73 -34.49 -7.34
CA VAL A 40 -104.35 -34.86 -7.01
C VAL A 40 -103.35 -33.82 -7.55
N GLU A 41 -103.60 -33.24 -8.73
CA GLU A 41 -102.77 -32.15 -9.26
C GLU A 41 -102.85 -30.90 -8.38
N CYS A 42 -104.04 -30.55 -7.89
CA CYS A 42 -104.21 -29.46 -6.93
C CYS A 42 -103.48 -29.73 -5.60
N GLU A 43 -103.58 -30.95 -5.05
CA GLU A 43 -102.88 -31.31 -3.81
C GLU A 43 -101.34 -31.29 -3.98
N VAL A 44 -100.82 -31.77 -5.11
CA VAL A 44 -99.38 -31.73 -5.41
C VAL A 44 -98.91 -30.29 -5.63
N ARG A 45 -99.69 -29.44 -6.31
CA ARG A 45 -99.39 -28.01 -6.47
C ARG A 45 -99.42 -27.28 -5.12
N GLU A 46 -100.37 -27.57 -4.24
CA GLU A 46 -100.41 -26.99 -2.89
C GLU A 46 -99.23 -27.43 -2.03
N LEU A 47 -98.87 -28.73 -2.05
CA LEU A 47 -97.70 -29.24 -1.33
C LEU A 47 -96.40 -28.61 -1.85
N PHE A 48 -96.25 -28.49 -3.17
CA PHE A 48 -95.07 -27.88 -3.77
C PHE A 48 -95.02 -26.36 -3.51
N SER A 49 -96.15 -25.66 -3.56
CA SER A 49 -96.23 -24.24 -3.22
C SER A 49 -95.90 -24.00 -1.74
N ASN A 50 -96.42 -24.85 -0.85
CA ASN A 50 -96.11 -24.78 0.58
C ASN A 50 -94.63 -25.07 0.85
N TYR A 51 -94.02 -26.01 0.11
CA TYR A 51 -92.59 -26.30 0.19
C TYR A 51 -91.76 -25.12 -0.32
N LEU A 52 -92.10 -24.54 -1.47
CA LEU A 52 -91.43 -23.35 -2.01
C LEU A 52 -91.54 -22.16 -1.05
N ASP A 53 -92.69 -21.92 -0.43
CA ASP A 53 -92.86 -20.86 0.57
C ASP A 53 -92.07 -21.12 1.85
N LYS A 54 -91.86 -22.39 2.23
CA LYS A 54 -91.00 -22.75 3.37
C LYS A 54 -89.53 -22.52 3.04
N VAL A 55 -89.08 -22.89 1.84
CA VAL A 55 -87.71 -22.64 1.35
C VAL A 55 -87.46 -21.14 1.21
N ARG A 56 -88.40 -20.39 0.63
CA ARG A 56 -88.33 -18.94 0.51
C ARG A 56 -88.21 -18.26 1.87
N ARG A 57 -89.03 -18.66 2.85
CA ARG A 57 -88.91 -18.14 4.23
C ARG A 57 -87.56 -18.47 4.87
N LYS A 58 -87.01 -19.66 4.63
CA LYS A 58 -85.69 -20.04 5.14
C LYS A 58 -84.58 -19.19 4.52
N ILE A 59 -84.61 -18.99 3.20
CA ILE A 59 -83.65 -18.13 2.48
C ILE A 59 -83.76 -16.68 2.96
N MET A 60 -84.97 -16.14 3.14
CA MET A 60 -85.16 -14.79 3.67
C MET A 60 -84.60 -14.63 5.08
N ASN A 61 -84.84 -15.61 5.97
CA ASN A 61 -84.28 -15.58 7.32
C ASN A 61 -82.73 -15.67 7.32
N GLU A 62 -82.15 -16.47 6.43
CA GLU A 62 -80.68 -16.55 6.27
C GLU A 62 -80.11 -15.24 5.69
N LEU A 63 -80.79 -14.62 4.73
CA LEU A 63 -80.44 -13.29 4.20
C LEU A 63 -80.46 -12.22 5.28
N ASP A 64 -81.53 -12.16 6.08
CA ASP A 64 -81.66 -11.21 7.19
C ASP A 64 -80.55 -11.43 8.24
N HIS A 65 -80.20 -12.69 8.53
CA HIS A 65 -79.12 -13.02 9.45
C HIS A 65 -77.75 -12.58 8.92
N ILE A 66 -77.46 -12.84 7.64
CA ILE A 66 -76.22 -12.41 7.00
C ILE A 66 -76.13 -10.87 6.95
N GLU A 67 -77.24 -10.18 6.68
CA GLU A 67 -77.26 -8.73 6.65
C GLU A 67 -77.00 -8.13 8.04
N TYR A 68 -77.57 -8.73 9.09
CA TYR A 68 -77.27 -8.38 10.48
C TYR A 68 -75.79 -8.58 10.82
N GLU A 69 -75.19 -9.72 10.45
CA GLU A 69 -73.76 -9.97 10.69
C GLU A 69 -72.89 -8.97 9.92
N ARG A 70 -73.21 -8.66 8.66
CA ARG A 70 -72.47 -7.66 7.86
C ARG A 70 -72.46 -6.30 8.55
N LEU A 71 -73.62 -5.85 9.04
CA LEU A 71 -73.76 -4.60 9.78
C LEU A 71 -72.96 -4.60 11.08
N SER A 72 -72.96 -5.71 11.81
CA SER A 72 -72.16 -5.89 13.03
C SER A 72 -70.65 -5.82 12.72
N PHE A 73 -70.18 -6.53 11.70
CA PHE A 73 -68.77 -6.49 11.27
C PHE A 73 -68.34 -5.11 10.79
N GLU A 74 -69.20 -4.38 10.07
CA GLU A 74 -68.90 -3.00 9.67
C GLU A 74 -68.75 -2.05 10.87
N GLN A 75 -69.57 -2.23 11.90
CA GLN A 75 -69.46 -1.44 13.13
C GLN A 75 -68.16 -1.75 13.88
N GLU A 76 -67.80 -3.03 14.02
CA GLU A 76 -66.58 -3.44 14.71
C GLU A 76 -65.33 -3.00 13.92
N LYS A 77 -65.35 -3.10 12.58
CA LYS A 77 -64.29 -2.56 11.73
C LYS A 77 -64.09 -1.06 11.94
N LYS A 78 -65.18 -0.28 12.01
CA LYS A 78 -65.12 1.16 12.27
C LYS A 78 -64.56 1.47 13.67
N ARG A 79 -64.87 0.64 14.66
CA ARG A 79 -64.33 0.76 16.01
C ARG A 79 -62.82 0.53 16.05
N ILE A 80 -62.34 -0.57 15.47
CA ILE A 80 -60.92 -0.93 15.45
C ILE A 80 -60.10 0.14 14.73
N ILE A 81 -60.60 0.67 13.60
CA ILE A 81 -59.92 1.75 12.88
C ILE A 81 -59.74 2.99 13.77
N ARG A 82 -60.76 3.38 14.53
CA ARG A 82 -60.66 4.52 15.46
C ARG A 82 -59.66 4.26 16.58
N GLU A 83 -59.63 3.05 17.14
CA GLU A 83 -58.67 2.69 18.18
C GLU A 83 -57.22 2.76 17.67
N ILE A 84 -56.96 2.26 16.45
CA ILE A 84 -55.65 2.36 15.80
C ILE A 84 -55.26 3.82 15.53
N GLU A 85 -56.19 4.64 15.04
CA GLU A 85 -55.93 6.08 14.80
C GLU A 85 -55.62 6.83 16.09
N CYS A 86 -56.33 6.54 17.18
CA CYS A 86 -56.07 7.11 18.49
C CYS A 86 -54.71 6.68 19.04
N SER A 87 -54.37 5.39 18.97
CA SER A 87 -53.05 4.88 19.41
C SER A 87 -51.91 5.51 18.60
N ARG A 88 -52.06 5.58 17.26
CA ARG A 88 -51.06 6.19 16.37
C ARG A 88 -50.82 7.66 16.70
N LYS A 89 -51.87 8.43 17.01
CA LYS A 89 -51.74 9.84 17.42
C LYS A 89 -50.97 9.95 18.74
N ALA A 90 -51.29 9.12 19.73
CA ALA A 90 -50.60 9.12 21.02
C ALA A 90 -49.11 8.76 20.89
N ASP A 91 -48.76 7.80 20.02
CA ASP A 91 -47.37 7.43 19.78
C ASP A 91 -46.59 8.51 19.03
N ILE A 92 -47.20 9.19 18.06
CA ILE A 92 -46.57 10.33 17.38
C ILE A 92 -46.23 11.43 18.39
N GLU A 93 -47.15 11.77 19.29
CA GLU A 93 -46.90 12.78 20.34
C GLU A 93 -45.79 12.35 21.31
N ARG A 94 -45.75 11.06 21.68
CA ARG A 94 -44.69 10.51 22.53
C ARG A 94 -43.32 10.61 21.87
N VAL A 95 -43.21 10.25 20.58
CA VAL A 95 -41.96 10.33 19.81
C VAL A 95 -41.50 11.77 19.65
N GLN A 96 -42.43 12.70 19.40
CA GLN A 96 -42.11 14.13 19.31
C GLN A 96 -41.54 14.68 20.64
N LYS A 97 -42.13 14.31 21.78
CA LYS A 97 -41.59 14.70 23.11
C LYS A 97 -40.19 14.15 23.35
N LEU A 98 -39.95 12.88 23.03
CA LEU A 98 -38.62 12.27 23.19
C LEU A 98 -37.57 12.96 22.31
N ARG A 99 -37.92 13.26 21.06
CA ARG A 99 -37.03 13.96 20.14
C ARG A 99 -36.64 15.34 20.65
N ASN A 100 -37.60 16.13 21.15
CA ASN A 100 -37.32 17.46 21.72
C ASN A 100 -36.39 17.38 22.94
N ASN A 101 -36.57 16.38 23.81
CA ASN A 101 -35.69 16.19 24.97
C ASN A 101 -34.25 15.85 24.53
N VAL A 102 -34.09 14.94 23.56
CA VAL A 102 -32.76 14.58 23.02
C VAL A 102 -32.09 15.76 22.33
N GLU A 103 -32.85 16.58 21.59
CA GLU A 103 -32.33 17.80 20.97
C GLU A 103 -31.84 18.82 22.01
N GLN A 104 -32.55 18.98 23.13
CA GLN A 104 -32.14 19.85 24.24
C GLN A 104 -30.87 19.33 24.95
N GLU A 105 -30.79 18.02 25.21
CA GLU A 105 -29.59 17.41 25.80
C GLU A 105 -28.37 17.54 24.88
N ALA A 106 -28.56 17.33 23.57
CA ALA A 106 -27.51 17.51 22.58
C ALA A 106 -27.01 18.96 22.50
N GLU A 107 -27.91 19.94 22.62
CA GLU A 107 -27.53 21.35 22.61
C GLU A 107 -26.75 21.75 23.87
N LEU A 108 -27.13 21.24 25.04
CA LEU A 108 -26.39 21.42 26.30
C LEU A 108 -24.99 20.79 26.22
N ALA A 109 -24.88 19.56 25.71
CA ALA A 109 -23.60 18.89 25.50
C ALA A 109 -22.69 19.67 24.54
N LYS A 110 -23.23 20.20 23.45
CA LYS A 110 -22.49 21.03 22.49
C LYS A 110 -21.93 22.30 23.15
N LYS A 111 -22.71 22.96 24.01
CA LYS A 111 -22.26 24.15 24.77
C LYS A 111 -21.10 23.83 25.72
N LEU A 112 -21.15 22.67 26.39
CA LEU A 112 -20.07 22.21 27.27
C LEU A 112 -18.77 21.92 26.50
N ILE A 113 -18.86 21.21 25.37
CA ILE A 113 -17.69 20.89 24.53
C ILE A 113 -17.03 22.17 23.99
N ILE A 114 -17.84 23.17 23.58
CA ILE A 114 -17.30 24.46 23.11
C ILE A 114 -16.54 25.16 24.24
N LYS A 115 -17.09 25.16 25.46
CA LYS A 115 -16.43 25.76 26.63
C LYS A 115 -15.11 25.05 26.95
N GLU A 116 -15.10 23.72 27.00
CA GLU A 116 -13.91 22.93 27.27
C GLU A 116 -12.83 23.14 26.19
N ARG A 117 -13.23 23.23 24.92
CA ARG A 117 -12.31 23.55 23.81
C ARG A 117 -11.68 24.94 23.95
N HIS A 118 -12.44 25.95 24.37
CA HIS A 118 -11.89 27.28 24.65
C HIS A 118 -10.92 27.27 25.84
N ASP A 119 -11.26 26.57 26.93
CA ASP A 119 -10.40 26.49 28.12
C ASP A 119 -9.09 25.74 27.81
N ASN A 120 -9.16 24.64 27.05
CA ASN A 120 -7.99 23.90 26.58
C ASN A 120 -7.13 24.71 25.60
N SER A 121 -7.76 25.50 24.71
CA SER A 121 -7.04 26.38 23.79
C SER A 121 -6.28 27.48 24.53
N ARG A 122 -6.86 28.01 25.63
CA ARG A 122 -6.19 28.98 26.50
C ARG A 122 -5.00 28.37 27.22
N LYS A 123 -5.17 27.20 27.86
CA LYS A 123 -4.07 26.48 28.53
C LYS A 123 -2.94 26.15 27.56
N PHE A 124 -3.27 25.71 26.35
CA PHE A 124 -2.29 25.44 25.32
C PHE A 124 -1.49 26.69 24.90
N LEU A 125 -2.16 27.85 24.82
CA LEU A 125 -1.50 29.11 24.51
C LEU A 125 -0.55 29.55 25.63
N GLU A 126 -0.97 29.42 26.89
CA GLU A 126 -0.15 29.70 28.08
C GLU A 126 1.08 28.77 28.14
N GLU A 127 0.90 27.46 27.90
CA GLU A 127 2.00 26.49 27.83
C GLU A 127 2.96 26.78 26.67
N LYS A 128 2.42 27.19 25.52
CA LYS A 128 3.21 27.58 24.34
C LYS A 128 4.06 28.82 24.62
N GLU A 129 3.52 29.84 25.29
CA GLU A 129 4.29 31.02 25.71
C GLU A 129 5.38 30.66 26.71
N LEU A 130 5.09 29.81 27.69
CA LEU A 130 6.08 29.32 28.64
C LEU A 130 7.19 28.51 27.95
N PHE A 131 6.83 27.68 26.97
CA PHE A 131 7.77 26.92 26.17
C PHE A 131 8.70 27.83 25.37
N PHE A 132 8.18 28.85 24.69
CA PHE A 132 9.00 29.81 23.96
C PHE A 132 9.96 30.56 24.88
N LYS A 133 9.50 30.94 26.08
CA LYS A 133 10.37 31.58 27.07
C LYS A 133 11.53 30.66 27.48
N LYS A 134 11.26 29.39 27.77
CA LYS A 134 12.31 28.38 28.06
C LYS A 134 13.24 28.14 26.88
N GLN A 135 12.70 28.12 25.67
CA GLN A 135 13.49 27.96 24.45
C GLN A 135 14.46 29.13 24.26
N GLN A 136 14.01 30.35 24.54
CA GLN A 136 14.85 31.54 24.49
C GLN A 136 15.91 31.54 25.60
N GLU A 137 15.55 31.18 26.83
CA GLU A 137 16.52 31.00 27.94
C GLU A 137 17.59 29.94 27.61
N LEU A 138 17.20 28.83 26.98
CA LEU A 138 18.13 27.81 26.51
C LEU A 138 19.01 28.32 25.37
N ALA A 139 18.45 29.07 24.42
CA ALA A 139 19.22 29.67 23.34
C ALA A 139 20.26 30.66 23.88
N ASP A 140 19.90 31.49 24.84
CA ASP A 140 20.82 32.42 25.52
C ASP A 140 21.91 31.67 26.29
N TYR A 141 21.54 30.57 26.97
CA TYR A 141 22.50 29.69 27.63
C TYR A 141 23.48 29.04 26.65
N TRP A 142 22.97 28.52 25.52
CA TRP A 142 23.78 27.93 24.46
C TRP A 142 24.70 28.96 23.82
N ASN A 143 24.23 30.17 23.53
CA ASN A 143 25.05 31.26 23.01
C ASN A 143 26.18 31.63 24.00
N MET A 144 25.88 31.69 25.29
CA MET A 144 26.89 31.93 26.32
C MET A 144 27.90 30.76 26.39
N MET A 145 27.42 29.53 26.28
CA MET A 145 28.27 28.33 26.31
C MET A 145 29.14 28.22 25.06
N GLU A 146 28.59 28.53 23.88
CA GLU A 146 29.30 28.58 22.61
C GLU A 146 30.36 29.69 22.63
N PHE A 147 30.05 30.84 23.22
CA PHE A 147 31.03 31.90 23.45
C PHE A 147 32.17 31.42 24.37
N LYS A 148 31.86 30.73 25.47
CA LYS A 148 32.87 30.13 26.36
C LYS A 148 33.74 29.10 25.64
N LEU A 149 33.11 28.16 24.93
CA LEU A 149 33.80 27.13 24.14
C LEU A 149 34.65 27.75 23.03
N SER A 150 34.21 28.86 22.44
CA SER A 150 34.97 29.60 21.43
C SER A 150 36.22 30.26 22.04
N GLN A 151 36.11 30.82 23.25
CA GLN A 151 37.28 31.34 23.99
C GLN A 151 38.24 30.21 24.40
N GLU A 152 37.72 29.09 24.93
CA GLU A 152 38.54 27.91 25.25
C GLU A 152 39.19 27.32 24.00
N LYS A 153 38.47 27.25 22.88
CA LYS A 153 39.02 26.83 21.58
C LYS A 153 40.13 27.79 21.14
N LEU A 154 39.97 29.10 21.31
CA LEU A 154 41.00 30.07 20.98
C LEU A 154 42.24 29.92 21.87
N GLU A 155 42.07 29.58 23.15
CA GLU A 155 43.17 29.25 24.05
C GLU A 155 43.85 27.94 23.66
N ILE A 156 43.08 26.91 23.33
CA ILE A 156 43.58 25.63 22.81
C ILE A 156 44.26 25.83 21.45
N GLU A 157 43.78 26.72 20.59
CA GLU A 157 44.42 27.07 19.32
C GLU A 157 45.73 27.83 19.55
N LYS A 158 45.80 28.74 20.52
CA LYS A 158 47.07 29.37 20.93
C LYS A 158 48.04 28.36 21.55
N MET A 159 47.54 27.38 22.31
CA MET A 159 48.34 26.27 22.82
C MET A 159 48.77 25.32 21.70
N LYS A 160 47.90 25.05 20.74
CA LYS A 160 48.18 24.31 19.51
C LYS A 160 49.24 25.06 18.71
N ASP A 161 49.18 26.38 18.58
CA ASP A 161 50.20 27.18 17.88
C ASP A 161 51.56 27.16 18.59
N LYS A 162 51.55 27.03 19.93
CA LYS A 162 52.77 26.75 20.71
C LYS A 162 53.28 25.31 20.54
N ILE A 163 52.40 24.34 20.29
CA ILE A 163 52.73 22.93 20.06
C ILE A 163 53.08 22.66 18.57
N THR A 164 52.55 23.44 17.63
CA THR A 164 52.82 23.37 16.18
C THR A 164 54.13 24.02 15.78
N GLY A 165 54.84 24.66 16.71
CA GLY A 165 56.31 24.82 16.63
C GLY A 165 57.05 23.47 16.55
N VAL A 166 56.35 22.37 16.83
CA VAL A 166 56.74 20.98 16.57
C VAL A 166 55.75 20.35 15.56
N ASN A 167 55.44 21.06 14.47
CA ASN A 167 54.73 20.47 13.33
C ASN A 167 55.69 19.52 12.58
N VAL A 168 55.71 18.27 13.03
CA VAL A 168 56.10 17.13 12.20
C VAL A 168 55.06 16.97 11.10
N SER A 169 55.30 17.71 10.02
CA SER A 169 54.97 17.46 8.62
C SER A 169 53.67 16.72 8.29
N SER A 170 52.68 17.50 7.83
CA SER A 170 51.56 17.06 6.96
C SER A 170 52.01 16.52 5.58
N ARG A 171 53.32 16.40 5.33
CA ARG A 171 53.94 15.77 4.16
C ARG A 171 54.76 14.52 4.51
N SER A 172 54.53 13.91 5.67
CA SER A 172 55.21 12.65 6.02
C SER A 172 54.72 11.52 5.09
N THR A 173 55.68 10.83 4.46
CA THR A 173 55.43 9.54 3.84
C THR A 173 55.20 8.51 4.95
N VAL A 174 54.30 7.58 4.69
CA VAL A 174 53.97 6.48 5.60
C VAL A 174 54.13 5.17 4.84
N GLU A 175 54.75 4.22 5.51
CA GLU A 175 54.90 2.86 5.01
C GLU A 175 53.76 2.00 5.54
N LEU A 176 53.03 1.39 4.62
CA LEU A 176 51.93 0.47 4.91
C LEU A 176 52.27 -0.91 4.36
N ASN A 177 52.20 -1.93 5.20
CA ASN A 177 52.36 -3.32 4.79
C ASN A 177 50.99 -3.95 4.52
N VAL A 178 50.69 -4.29 3.26
CA VAL A 178 49.46 -5.00 2.89
C VAL A 178 49.84 -6.35 2.30
N GLY A 179 49.44 -7.45 2.95
CA GLY A 179 49.71 -8.81 2.49
C GLY A 179 51.19 -9.15 2.32
N GLY A 180 52.08 -8.46 3.04
CA GLY A 180 53.54 -8.60 2.92
C GLY A 180 54.21 -7.64 1.93
N THR A 181 53.43 -6.83 1.20
CA THR A 181 53.95 -5.81 0.27
C THR A 181 53.94 -4.45 0.94
N ILE A 182 55.07 -3.75 0.90
CA ILE A 182 55.21 -2.41 1.47
C ILE A 182 54.82 -1.35 0.44
N PHE A 183 53.88 -0.49 0.82
CA PHE A 183 53.45 0.67 0.05
C PHE A 183 53.89 1.95 0.76
N GLU A 184 54.72 2.74 0.10
CA GLU A 184 55.07 4.08 0.55
C GLU A 184 54.04 5.09 -0.01
N VAL A 185 53.34 5.78 0.88
CA VAL A 185 52.23 6.67 0.52
C VAL A 185 52.30 7.96 1.33
N SER A 186 51.94 9.08 0.72
CA SER A 186 51.75 10.33 1.46
C SER A 186 50.55 10.21 2.39
N ARG A 187 50.70 10.65 3.65
CA ARG A 187 49.63 10.62 4.65
C ARG A 187 48.33 11.29 4.16
N CYS A 188 48.44 12.37 3.39
CA CYS A 188 47.29 13.10 2.85
C CYS A 188 46.41 12.26 1.90
N THR A 189 46.99 11.28 1.19
CA THR A 189 46.22 10.36 0.32
C THR A 189 45.20 9.54 1.12
N PHE A 190 45.46 9.33 2.42
CA PHE A 190 44.57 8.57 3.30
C PHE A 190 43.68 9.44 4.18
N THR A 191 44.04 10.70 4.46
CA THR A 191 43.28 11.57 5.35
C THR A 191 42.40 12.60 4.64
N ASP A 192 42.69 12.89 3.37
CA ASP A 192 41.99 13.92 2.60
C ASP A 192 41.20 13.32 1.43
N GLY A 193 40.32 14.14 0.84
CA GLY A 193 39.57 13.80 -0.37
C GLY A 193 38.75 12.52 -0.23
N LYS A 194 38.94 11.60 -1.18
CA LYS A 194 38.16 10.35 -1.34
C LYS A 194 38.28 9.37 -0.17
N ALA A 195 39.37 9.45 0.60
CA ALA A 195 39.59 8.57 1.75
C ALA A 195 39.00 9.12 3.05
N LYS A 196 38.45 10.34 3.06
CA LYS A 196 37.96 10.99 4.28
C LYS A 196 36.81 10.21 4.92
N GLY A 197 36.88 10.01 6.24
CA GLY A 197 35.89 9.21 6.99
C GLY A 197 36.08 7.69 6.91
N SER A 198 36.96 7.22 6.03
CA SER A 198 37.32 5.81 5.87
C SER A 198 38.11 5.26 7.07
N LEU A 199 38.31 3.95 7.10
CA LEU A 199 39.20 3.29 8.06
C LEU A 199 40.62 3.83 7.97
N LEU A 200 41.11 4.09 6.76
CA LEU A 200 42.46 4.63 6.53
C LEU A 200 42.58 6.06 7.09
N ASP A 201 41.59 6.91 6.88
CA ASP A 201 41.57 8.26 7.47
C ASP A 201 41.57 8.20 8.99
N ARG A 202 40.78 7.32 9.62
CA ARG A 202 40.79 7.19 11.09
C ARG A 202 42.17 6.80 11.61
N ILE A 203 42.79 5.78 11.03
CA ILE A 203 44.11 5.29 11.43
C ILE A 203 45.19 6.37 11.24
N PHE A 204 45.20 7.03 10.09
CA PHE A 204 46.24 8.01 9.75
C PHE A 204 45.92 9.45 10.17
N SER A 205 44.72 9.79 10.64
CA SER A 205 44.44 11.10 11.24
C SER A 205 44.76 11.16 12.73
N GLY A 206 45.02 10.01 13.37
CA GLY A 206 45.27 9.92 14.81
C GLY A 206 44.01 10.13 15.66
N LYS A 207 42.81 10.05 15.06
CA LYS A 207 41.51 10.15 15.73
C LYS A 207 41.06 8.83 16.39
N THR A 208 41.95 7.85 16.51
CA THR A 208 41.65 6.51 17.01
C THR A 208 41.89 6.42 18.51
N PHE A 209 40.82 6.48 19.30
CA PHE A 209 40.85 6.03 20.69
C PHE A 209 40.55 4.52 20.84
N ASP A 210 39.99 3.85 19.81
CA ASP A 210 39.42 2.48 19.95
C ASP A 210 39.79 1.46 18.84
N ILE A 211 40.78 1.72 17.97
CA ILE A 211 41.17 0.76 16.90
C ILE A 211 42.55 0.17 17.20
N GLU A 212 42.61 -1.13 17.50
CA GLU A 212 43.86 -1.87 17.59
C GLU A 212 44.49 -2.02 16.20
N VAL A 213 45.58 -1.30 15.96
CA VAL A 213 46.33 -1.37 14.71
C VAL A 213 47.38 -2.47 14.83
N LYS A 214 47.30 -3.49 13.98
CA LYS A 214 48.35 -4.51 13.89
C LYS A 214 49.58 -3.92 13.23
N THR A 215 50.74 -4.19 13.81
CA THR A 215 52.03 -3.83 13.22
C THR A 215 52.81 -5.06 12.83
N ASP A 216 53.64 -4.93 11.79
CA ASP A 216 54.59 -5.97 11.42
C ASP A 216 55.84 -5.94 12.31
N LYS A 217 56.80 -6.83 12.01
CA LYS A 217 58.06 -6.93 12.75
C LYS A 217 58.92 -5.65 12.67
N ASN A 218 58.67 -4.80 11.69
CA ASN A 218 59.39 -3.55 11.46
C ASN A 218 58.66 -2.34 12.07
N GLY A 219 57.50 -2.55 12.69
CA GLY A 219 56.67 -1.50 13.27
C GLY A 219 55.76 -0.78 12.27
N ASN A 220 55.69 -1.26 11.03
CA ASN A 220 54.79 -0.71 10.01
C ASN A 220 53.38 -1.24 10.19
N ILE A 221 52.37 -0.44 9.84
CA ILE A 221 50.97 -0.85 9.94
C ILE A 221 50.70 -1.98 8.96
N PHE A 222 50.08 -3.06 9.45
CA PHE A 222 49.89 -4.30 8.71
C PHE A 222 48.41 -4.63 8.46
N PHE A 223 48.06 -4.85 7.19
CA PHE A 223 46.79 -5.42 6.77
C PHE A 223 47.01 -6.78 6.11
N ASP A 224 46.34 -7.81 6.63
CA ASP A 224 46.34 -9.15 6.05
C ASP A 224 45.30 -9.25 4.90
N ARG A 225 45.57 -8.53 3.79
CA ARG A 225 44.68 -8.37 2.63
C ARG A 225 45.46 -8.52 1.31
N ASP A 226 44.74 -8.58 0.20
CA ASP A 226 45.34 -8.73 -1.14
C ASP A 226 46.08 -7.44 -1.58
N PRO A 227 47.41 -7.50 -1.79
CA PRO A 227 48.19 -6.33 -2.19
C PRO A 227 47.88 -5.82 -3.60
N GLU A 228 47.48 -6.68 -4.54
CA GLU A 228 47.21 -6.26 -5.93
C GLU A 228 45.89 -5.50 -6.02
N ILE A 229 44.87 -5.92 -5.27
CA ILE A 229 43.60 -5.18 -5.18
C ILE A 229 43.81 -3.86 -4.45
N PHE A 230 44.57 -3.86 -3.35
CA PHE A 230 44.89 -2.63 -2.64
C PHE A 230 45.65 -1.63 -3.50
N LYS A 231 46.56 -2.10 -4.35
CA LYS A 231 47.28 -1.25 -5.33
C LYS A 231 46.32 -0.53 -6.29
N ILE A 232 45.25 -1.19 -6.74
CA ILE A 232 44.22 -0.56 -7.59
C ILE A 232 43.50 0.54 -6.81
N ILE A 233 43.10 0.26 -5.57
CA ILE A 233 42.45 1.24 -4.68
C ILE A 233 43.37 2.43 -4.43
N LEU A 234 44.65 2.17 -4.14
CA LEU A 234 45.64 3.21 -3.90
C LEU A 234 45.85 4.10 -5.13
N ASN A 235 45.88 3.51 -6.33
CA ASN A 235 45.95 4.28 -7.57
C ASN A 235 44.71 5.15 -7.74
N TYR A 236 43.52 4.64 -7.44
CA TYR A 236 42.28 5.42 -7.45
C TYR A 236 42.30 6.58 -6.43
N LEU A 237 42.85 6.37 -5.23
CA LEU A 237 43.00 7.41 -4.21
C LEU A 237 44.01 8.50 -4.64
N ARG A 238 45.06 8.11 -5.37
CA ARG A 238 46.07 9.04 -5.91
C ARG A 238 45.55 9.83 -7.11
N ASP A 239 44.61 9.27 -7.84
CA ASP A 239 44.11 9.84 -9.08
C ASP A 239 43.06 10.94 -8.83
N ASN A 240 43.42 12.18 -9.18
CA ASN A 240 42.55 13.34 -9.09
C ASN A 240 41.53 13.44 -10.23
N THR A 241 41.61 12.59 -11.27
CA THR A 241 40.75 12.65 -12.45
C THR A 241 39.36 12.02 -12.27
N LYS A 242 39.07 11.48 -11.08
CA LYS A 242 37.80 10.77 -10.75
C LYS A 242 37.48 9.57 -11.66
N CYS A 243 38.41 9.09 -12.48
CA CYS A 243 38.21 7.90 -13.30
C CYS A 243 38.03 6.65 -12.42
N LEU A 244 37.03 5.84 -12.76
CA LEU A 244 36.83 4.53 -12.13
C LEU A 244 37.93 3.56 -12.57
N PRO A 245 38.35 2.63 -11.70
CA PRO A 245 39.12 1.49 -12.14
C PRO A 245 38.29 0.67 -13.13
N CYS A 246 38.92 0.24 -14.23
CA CYS A 246 38.31 -0.64 -15.21
C CYS A 246 38.85 -2.06 -15.01
N PRO A 247 38.23 -2.88 -14.15
CA PRO A 247 38.72 -4.23 -13.88
C PRO A 247 38.55 -5.12 -15.12
N PRO A 248 39.52 -5.98 -15.43
CA PRO A 248 39.47 -6.81 -16.65
C PRO A 248 38.47 -7.97 -16.55
N THR A 249 38.03 -8.32 -15.33
CA THR A 249 37.03 -9.37 -15.09
C THR A 249 36.07 -8.97 -13.98
N THR A 250 34.85 -9.52 -14.03
CA THR A 250 33.82 -9.33 -13.00
C THR A 250 34.26 -9.83 -11.62
N GLN A 251 35.13 -10.85 -11.55
CA GLN A 251 35.66 -11.33 -10.27
C GLN A 251 36.59 -10.31 -9.62
N ILE A 252 37.43 -9.63 -10.41
CA ILE A 252 38.29 -8.55 -9.90
C ILE A 252 37.44 -7.35 -9.48
N SER A 253 36.39 -7.01 -10.24
CA SER A 253 35.40 -5.99 -9.86
C SER A 253 34.82 -6.26 -8.46
N LEU A 254 34.31 -7.48 -8.23
CA LEU A 254 33.77 -7.88 -6.93
C LEU A 254 34.82 -7.80 -5.81
N ASN A 255 36.06 -8.21 -6.08
CA ASN A 255 37.13 -8.13 -5.09
C ASN A 255 37.47 -6.67 -4.74
N ILE A 256 37.54 -5.78 -5.73
CA ILE A 256 37.74 -4.34 -5.51
C ILE A 256 36.63 -3.77 -4.64
N MET A 257 35.36 -4.04 -4.98
CA MET A 257 34.21 -3.55 -4.22
C MET A 257 34.21 -4.05 -2.77
N ARG A 258 34.59 -5.31 -2.54
CA ARG A 258 34.73 -5.88 -1.18
C ARG A 258 35.83 -5.20 -0.38
N GLU A 259 36.99 -4.95 -0.97
CA GLU A 259 38.07 -4.22 -0.32
C GLU A 259 37.70 -2.75 -0.07
N MET A 260 37.06 -2.08 -1.02
CA MET A 260 36.56 -0.70 -0.85
C MET A 260 35.59 -0.59 0.33
N ASN A 261 34.63 -1.51 0.43
CA ASN A 261 33.70 -1.58 1.55
C ASN A 261 34.42 -1.90 2.88
N TYR A 262 35.44 -2.76 2.88
CA TYR A 262 36.27 -3.03 4.06
C TYR A 262 36.98 -1.78 4.57
N PHE A 263 37.60 -1.01 3.66
CA PHE A 263 38.25 0.25 4.02
C PHE A 263 37.24 1.39 4.28
N GLY A 264 35.98 1.24 3.90
CA GLY A 264 34.97 2.30 3.97
C GLY A 264 35.24 3.44 3.00
N ILE A 265 35.76 3.11 1.81
CA ILE A 265 36.01 4.05 0.71
C ILE A 265 34.89 3.85 -0.31
N LYS A 266 34.40 4.95 -0.88
CA LYS A 266 33.39 4.95 -1.94
C LYS A 266 33.96 5.49 -3.24
N PHE A 267 33.47 5.01 -4.36
CA PHE A 267 33.78 5.56 -5.69
C PHE A 267 33.05 6.88 -5.93
N TYR A 268 31.81 6.97 -5.47
CA TYR A 268 30.98 8.15 -5.55
C TYR A 268 30.49 8.56 -4.16
N ASP A 269 30.51 9.87 -3.92
CA ASP A 269 29.76 10.45 -2.79
C ASP A 269 28.24 10.42 -3.07
N ASN A 270 27.88 10.28 -4.34
CA ASN A 270 26.54 10.22 -4.90
C ASN A 270 25.95 8.80 -4.78
N SER A 271 24.64 8.71 -4.54
CA SER A 271 23.88 7.48 -4.78
C SER A 271 23.64 7.30 -6.28
N LEU A 272 23.76 6.06 -6.76
CA LEU A 272 23.45 5.67 -8.13
C LEU A 272 22.09 4.99 -8.16
N ILE A 273 21.17 5.49 -8.96
CA ILE A 273 19.81 4.97 -9.06
C ILE A 273 19.62 4.37 -10.44
N TYR A 274 19.41 3.06 -10.48
CA TYR A 274 19.21 2.31 -11.70
C TYR A 274 17.75 1.93 -11.87
N VAL A 275 17.30 2.02 -13.12
CA VAL A 275 15.98 1.55 -13.55
C VAL A 275 16.16 0.55 -14.68
N PHE A 276 15.54 -0.62 -14.52
CA PHE A 276 15.73 -1.77 -15.40
C PHE A 276 14.39 -2.28 -15.95
N GLY A 277 14.31 -2.45 -17.27
CA GLY A 277 13.20 -3.10 -17.95
C GLY A 277 11.86 -2.39 -17.75
N GLY A 278 10.79 -3.17 -17.63
CA GLY A 278 9.41 -2.70 -17.55
C GLY A 278 8.68 -2.84 -18.89
N CYS A 279 7.53 -2.17 -19.01
CA CYS A 279 6.72 -2.13 -20.22
C CYS A 279 6.40 -0.68 -20.56
N ASN A 280 6.51 -0.29 -21.83
CA ASN A 280 6.18 1.07 -22.29
C ASN A 280 4.70 1.24 -22.70
N GLY A 281 3.87 0.20 -22.53
CA GLY A 281 2.49 0.14 -23.00
C GLY A 281 2.29 -0.80 -24.19
N GLU A 282 3.33 -1.03 -24.98
CA GLU A 282 3.29 -1.87 -26.19
C GLU A 282 4.27 -3.05 -26.08
N GLU A 283 5.51 -2.78 -25.67
CA GLU A 283 6.62 -3.72 -25.65
C GLU A 283 7.23 -3.85 -24.24
N ILE A 284 7.70 -5.06 -23.96
CA ILE A 284 8.47 -5.37 -22.76
C ILE A 284 9.93 -5.01 -23.01
N LEU A 285 10.49 -4.18 -22.13
CA LEU A 285 11.77 -3.52 -22.32
C LEU A 285 12.93 -4.33 -21.71
N ASP A 286 14.09 -4.24 -22.35
CA ASP A 286 15.42 -4.59 -21.83
C ASP A 286 16.28 -3.34 -21.54
N THR A 287 15.75 -2.16 -21.80
CA THR A 287 16.50 -0.92 -21.64
C THR A 287 16.74 -0.59 -20.17
N SER A 288 17.92 -0.04 -19.91
CA SER A 288 18.39 0.29 -18.57
C SER A 288 18.81 1.76 -18.51
N GLU A 289 18.44 2.45 -17.43
CA GLU A 289 18.72 3.86 -17.22
C GLU A 289 19.36 4.10 -15.84
N LEU A 290 20.24 5.10 -15.76
CA LEU A 290 20.96 5.52 -14.56
C LEU A 290 20.70 7.01 -14.28
N PHE A 291 20.37 7.31 -13.03
CA PHE A 291 20.35 8.64 -12.46
C PHE A 291 21.38 8.76 -11.35
N ILE A 292 22.26 9.76 -11.45
CA ILE A 292 23.32 10.03 -10.47
C ILE A 292 22.86 11.19 -9.59
N THR A 293 22.67 10.95 -8.29
CA THR A 293 22.14 11.97 -7.38
C THR A 293 23.17 13.06 -7.10
N PRO A 294 22.90 14.37 -7.20
CA PRO A 294 23.91 15.41 -6.90
C PRO A 294 24.36 15.39 -5.43
N VAL A 295 25.58 15.87 -5.16
CA VAL A 295 26.16 15.99 -3.80
C VAL A 295 25.94 17.40 -3.27
N TYR A 296 25.32 17.52 -2.10
CA TYR A 296 25.27 18.71 -1.22
C TYR A 296 25.36 20.07 -1.92
N LEU A 297 24.22 20.55 -2.40
CA LEU A 297 24.02 21.95 -2.76
C LEU A 297 22.75 22.43 -2.08
N GLU A 298 22.87 23.31 -1.10
CA GLU A 298 21.72 24.01 -0.52
C GLU A 298 21.24 25.13 -1.47
N ASP A 299 22.17 25.73 -2.22
CA ASP A 299 21.88 26.75 -3.21
C ASP A 299 21.63 26.11 -4.60
N ASN A 300 20.46 26.37 -5.19
CA ASN A 300 20.04 25.96 -6.55
C ASN A 300 19.91 24.44 -6.85
N LEU A 301 19.67 23.61 -5.83
CA LEU A 301 19.46 22.16 -5.98
C LEU A 301 18.43 21.78 -7.08
N ASP A 302 17.33 22.54 -7.15
CA ASP A 302 16.22 22.25 -8.07
C ASP A 302 16.62 22.53 -9.55
N GLU A 303 17.52 23.48 -9.82
CA GLU A 303 18.02 23.74 -11.18
C GLU A 303 19.03 22.68 -11.62
N GLU A 304 19.93 22.24 -10.74
CA GLU A 304 20.91 21.20 -11.07
C GLU A 304 20.30 19.81 -11.23
N ILE A 305 19.33 19.42 -10.39
CA ILE A 305 18.60 18.16 -10.55
C ILE A 305 17.92 18.10 -11.92
N ASN A 306 17.41 19.22 -12.41
CA ASN A 306 16.81 19.29 -13.74
C ASN A 306 17.85 19.29 -14.87
N ASN A 307 19.07 19.74 -14.60
CA ASN A 307 20.19 19.63 -15.56
C ASN A 307 20.78 18.21 -15.63
N ILE A 308 20.70 17.43 -14.54
CA ILE A 308 21.15 16.04 -14.50
C ILE A 308 20.01 15.14 -14.99
N GLY A 309 20.06 14.74 -16.25
CA GLY A 309 19.08 13.80 -16.83
C GLY A 309 19.38 12.34 -16.51
N TRP A 310 18.39 11.48 -16.74
CA TRP A 310 18.62 10.04 -16.84
C TRP A 310 19.55 9.73 -18.01
N THR A 311 20.43 8.75 -17.84
CA THR A 311 21.41 8.31 -18.84
C THR A 311 21.21 6.83 -19.17
N LYS A 312 21.50 6.42 -20.41
CA LYS A 312 21.40 5.01 -20.79
C LYS A 312 22.63 4.24 -20.30
N VAL A 313 22.39 3.04 -19.77
CA VAL A 313 23.44 2.06 -19.43
C VAL A 313 23.21 0.75 -20.18
N LYS A 314 24.10 -0.23 -20.02
CA LYS A 314 23.99 -1.51 -20.73
C LYS A 314 22.61 -2.16 -20.55
N ALA A 315 21.97 -2.49 -21.66
CA ALA A 315 20.71 -3.23 -21.66
C ALA A 315 20.87 -4.62 -21.03
N MET A 316 19.82 -5.06 -20.33
CA MET A 316 19.73 -6.38 -19.66
C MET A 316 19.68 -7.50 -20.70
N LEU A 317 20.00 -8.73 -20.29
CA LEU A 317 20.07 -9.87 -21.21
C LEU A 317 18.68 -10.32 -21.65
N THR A 318 17.72 -10.30 -20.72
CA THR A 318 16.34 -10.72 -20.98
C THR A 318 15.37 -9.56 -20.74
N PRO A 319 14.58 -9.12 -21.74
CA PRO A 319 13.52 -8.14 -21.52
C PRO A 319 12.51 -8.69 -20.51
N ARG A 320 12.14 -7.89 -19.50
CA ARG A 320 11.18 -8.31 -18.47
C ARG A 320 10.41 -7.13 -17.87
N ALA A 321 9.15 -7.38 -17.57
CA ALA A 321 8.29 -6.50 -16.77
C ALA A 321 7.81 -7.21 -15.50
N HIS A 322 7.44 -6.45 -14.48
CA HIS A 322 7.03 -6.92 -13.16
C HIS A 322 8.03 -7.87 -12.48
N GLY A 323 9.32 -7.70 -12.80
CA GLY A 323 10.42 -8.28 -12.05
C GLY A 323 10.75 -7.44 -10.82
N SER A 324 11.76 -7.88 -10.08
CA SER A 324 12.29 -7.11 -8.96
C SER A 324 13.80 -7.01 -9.03
N CYS A 325 14.32 -5.93 -8.44
CA CYS A 325 15.75 -5.70 -8.33
C CYS A 325 16.11 -5.50 -6.87
N ALA A 326 17.27 -5.98 -6.48
CA ALA A 326 17.80 -5.86 -5.13
C ALA A 326 19.31 -5.55 -5.18
N ASP A 327 19.78 -4.86 -4.16
CA ASP A 327 21.22 -4.69 -3.91
C ASP A 327 21.84 -6.07 -3.60
N LEU A 328 22.96 -6.37 -4.25
CA LEU A 328 23.73 -7.57 -4.04
C LEU A 328 25.13 -7.19 -3.55
N ASP A 329 25.50 -7.64 -2.36
CA ASP A 329 26.80 -7.38 -1.73
C ASP A 329 27.21 -5.89 -1.74
N LYS A 330 26.25 -4.94 -1.67
CA LYS A 330 26.49 -3.49 -1.72
C LYS A 330 27.23 -2.98 -2.96
N SER A 331 27.23 -3.76 -4.04
CA SER A 331 28.10 -3.51 -5.19
C SER A 331 27.43 -3.76 -6.52
N ASN A 332 26.54 -4.73 -6.60
CA ASN A 332 25.91 -5.15 -7.83
C ASN A 332 24.39 -5.06 -7.72
N CYS A 333 23.71 -4.94 -8.86
CA CYS A 333 22.24 -5.04 -8.92
C CYS A 333 21.86 -6.46 -9.32
N ALA A 334 21.01 -7.12 -8.53
CA ALA A 334 20.45 -8.43 -8.84
C ALA A 334 19.01 -8.27 -9.32
N LEU A 335 18.76 -8.58 -10.60
CA LEU A 335 17.47 -8.52 -11.26
C LEU A 335 16.89 -9.93 -11.43
N PHE A 336 15.69 -10.18 -10.92
CA PHE A 336 15.10 -11.52 -10.94
C PHE A 336 13.58 -11.47 -11.08
N GLY A 337 13.02 -12.59 -11.53
CA GLY A 337 11.59 -12.70 -11.77
C GLY A 337 11.10 -11.87 -12.95
N GLY A 338 9.80 -11.60 -12.98
CA GLY A 338 9.10 -10.88 -14.03
C GLY A 338 8.47 -11.80 -15.06
N TYR A 339 8.00 -11.22 -16.15
CA TYR A 339 7.45 -11.94 -17.30
C TYR A 339 7.91 -11.27 -18.59
N ASN A 340 7.85 -12.02 -19.67
CA ASN A 340 8.10 -11.54 -21.01
C ASN A 340 7.10 -12.16 -22.00
N ASN A 341 7.29 -11.91 -23.30
CA ASN A 341 6.37 -12.41 -24.33
C ASN A 341 6.32 -13.95 -24.40
N ASN A 342 7.39 -14.63 -23.99
CA ASN A 342 7.51 -16.08 -24.09
C ASN A 342 7.10 -16.79 -22.80
N ASN A 343 7.34 -16.16 -21.65
CA ASN A 343 7.19 -16.75 -20.33
C ASN A 343 6.29 -15.91 -19.43
N LYS A 344 5.22 -16.52 -18.91
CA LYS A 344 4.28 -15.87 -17.97
C LYS A 344 4.91 -15.55 -16.61
N ALA A 345 5.98 -16.25 -16.24
CA ALA A 345 6.77 -16.02 -15.04
C ALA A 345 8.21 -16.50 -15.30
N LEU A 346 9.18 -15.67 -14.96
CA LEU A 346 10.62 -15.94 -15.10
C LEU A 346 11.19 -16.38 -13.76
N ASP A 347 12.13 -17.32 -13.78
CA ASP A 347 12.95 -17.74 -12.64
C ASP A 347 14.39 -17.20 -12.74
N SER A 348 14.82 -16.80 -13.93
CA SER A 348 16.16 -16.25 -14.19
C SER A 348 16.55 -15.08 -13.29
N LEU A 349 17.80 -15.13 -12.83
CA LEU A 349 18.51 -14.07 -12.13
C LEU A 349 19.61 -13.52 -13.05
N GLU A 350 19.62 -12.21 -13.25
CA GLU A 350 20.68 -11.48 -13.94
C GLU A 350 21.35 -10.53 -12.96
N ILE A 351 22.67 -10.44 -13.00
CA ILE A 351 23.46 -9.59 -12.11
C ILE A 351 24.18 -8.55 -12.96
N TYR A 352 23.93 -7.28 -12.66
CA TYR A 352 24.60 -6.14 -13.27
C TYR A 352 25.77 -5.68 -12.39
N ASP A 353 26.92 -5.49 -13.02
CA ASP A 353 28.13 -4.96 -12.42
C ASP A 353 28.37 -3.52 -12.92
N PRO A 354 28.22 -2.50 -12.05
CA PRO A 354 28.34 -1.11 -12.46
C PRO A 354 29.78 -0.69 -12.80
N LEU A 355 30.81 -1.37 -12.28
CA LEU A 355 32.21 -1.04 -12.60
C LEU A 355 32.62 -1.49 -14.00
N THR A 356 32.00 -2.57 -14.51
CA THR A 356 32.28 -3.11 -15.84
C THR A 356 31.19 -2.81 -16.87
N ASP A 357 30.09 -2.15 -16.46
CA ASP A 357 28.88 -1.92 -17.28
C ASP A 357 28.44 -3.20 -18.01
N SER A 358 28.38 -4.30 -17.27
CA SER A 358 28.14 -5.63 -17.83
C SER A 358 27.13 -6.45 -17.04
N TRP A 359 26.43 -7.32 -17.76
CA TRP A 359 25.48 -8.27 -17.20
C TRP A 359 26.03 -9.68 -17.23
N ARG A 360 25.67 -10.47 -16.22
CA ARG A 360 25.93 -11.91 -16.19
C ARG A 360 24.75 -12.66 -15.62
N GLU A 361 24.58 -13.89 -16.06
CA GLU A 361 23.56 -14.78 -15.49
C GLU A 361 23.98 -15.27 -14.10
N GLY A 362 22.99 -15.39 -13.22
CA GLY A 362 23.08 -16.01 -11.91
C GLY A 362 22.23 -17.28 -11.85
N PRO A 363 22.22 -17.97 -10.70
CA PRO A 363 21.38 -19.14 -10.49
C PRO A 363 19.89 -18.75 -10.50
N SER A 364 19.08 -19.52 -11.21
CA SER A 364 17.62 -19.33 -11.24
C SER A 364 16.97 -19.60 -9.89
N MET A 365 15.89 -18.87 -9.60
CA MET A 365 14.98 -19.15 -8.49
C MET A 365 14.41 -20.57 -8.59
N LEU A 366 13.95 -21.13 -7.47
CA LEU A 366 13.29 -22.43 -7.43
C LEU A 366 11.90 -22.38 -8.08
N ILE A 367 11.25 -21.21 -8.01
CA ILE A 367 9.93 -20.97 -8.61
C ILE A 367 10.01 -19.69 -9.44
N GLY A 368 9.61 -19.77 -10.72
CA GLY A 368 9.47 -18.60 -11.58
C GLY A 368 8.33 -17.70 -11.10
N ARG A 369 8.57 -16.39 -11.01
CA ARG A 369 7.65 -15.42 -10.35
C ARG A 369 7.59 -14.11 -11.11
N ARG A 370 6.39 -13.54 -11.26
CA ARG A 370 6.19 -12.09 -11.56
C ARG A 370 5.41 -11.40 -10.44
N ASN A 371 5.40 -10.07 -10.42
CA ASN A 371 4.70 -9.28 -9.41
C ASN A 371 5.09 -9.66 -7.97
N LEU A 372 6.32 -10.12 -7.78
CA LEU A 372 6.89 -10.47 -6.50
C LEU A 372 7.31 -9.23 -5.72
N ALA A 373 7.33 -9.35 -4.41
CA ALA A 373 7.99 -8.39 -3.55
C ALA A 373 9.41 -8.89 -3.25
N SER A 374 10.36 -7.98 -3.05
CA SER A 374 11.71 -8.38 -2.64
C SER A 374 12.43 -7.34 -1.82
N ILE A 375 13.46 -7.78 -1.11
CA ILE A 375 14.34 -6.90 -0.33
C ILE A 375 15.71 -7.54 -0.05
N THR A 376 16.75 -6.72 0.10
CA THR A 376 18.07 -7.16 0.59
C THR A 376 18.11 -7.10 2.11
N LEU A 377 18.56 -8.19 2.74
CA LEU A 377 18.77 -8.29 4.18
C LEU A 377 20.13 -7.71 4.59
N ASP A 378 20.30 -7.39 5.88
CA ASP A 378 21.59 -6.89 6.40
C ASP A 378 22.73 -7.90 6.35
N ASP A 379 22.41 -9.19 6.28
CA ASP A 379 23.39 -10.25 6.08
C ASP A 379 23.77 -10.46 4.60
N GLY A 380 23.25 -9.63 3.70
CA GLY A 380 23.53 -9.64 2.26
C GLY A 380 22.67 -10.60 1.44
N ARG A 381 21.78 -11.38 2.06
CA ARG A 381 20.85 -12.25 1.32
C ARG A 381 19.75 -11.44 0.68
N ILE A 382 19.28 -11.90 -0.49
CA ILE A 382 18.12 -11.32 -1.16
C ILE A 382 16.90 -12.18 -0.86
N PHE A 383 15.81 -11.55 -0.45
CA PHE A 383 14.56 -12.21 -0.14
C PHE A 383 13.53 -11.97 -1.26
N ALA A 384 13.06 -13.03 -1.91
CA ALA A 384 11.97 -13.02 -2.88
C ALA A 384 10.68 -13.58 -2.25
N ILE A 385 9.59 -12.82 -2.29
CA ILE A 385 8.38 -13.12 -1.52
C ILE A 385 7.14 -13.06 -2.42
N GLY A 386 6.37 -14.15 -2.40
CA GLY A 386 5.08 -14.23 -3.09
C GLY A 386 5.18 -14.06 -4.61
N GLY A 387 4.21 -13.36 -5.17
CA GLY A 387 4.05 -13.13 -6.61
C GLY A 387 3.09 -14.12 -7.27
N PHE A 388 3.20 -14.21 -8.59
CA PHE A 388 2.42 -15.09 -9.45
C PHE A 388 3.34 -16.03 -10.23
N ASP A 389 3.11 -17.34 -10.15
CA ASP A 389 3.98 -18.38 -10.73
C ASP A 389 3.69 -18.72 -12.20
N GLY A 390 2.80 -17.96 -12.83
CA GLY A 390 2.27 -18.27 -14.17
C GLY A 390 0.91 -18.95 -14.15
N LYS A 391 0.48 -19.49 -13.00
CA LYS A 391 -0.81 -20.16 -12.79
C LYS A 391 -1.56 -19.62 -11.56
N ASN A 392 -0.88 -19.50 -10.42
CA ASN A 392 -1.46 -19.15 -9.13
C ASN A 392 -0.72 -17.97 -8.50
N ILE A 393 -1.43 -17.22 -7.66
CA ILE A 393 -0.80 -16.32 -6.69
C ILE A 393 -0.30 -17.20 -5.55
N ILE A 394 0.98 -17.05 -5.21
CA ILE A 394 1.67 -17.98 -4.30
C ILE A 394 2.07 -17.32 -2.99
N SER A 395 2.15 -18.13 -1.93
CA SER A 395 2.70 -17.74 -0.62
C SER A 395 4.16 -18.14 -0.44
N ALA A 396 4.73 -18.92 -1.36
CA ALA A 396 6.11 -19.36 -1.27
C ALA A 396 7.06 -18.16 -1.21
N SER A 397 8.18 -18.32 -0.52
CA SER A 397 9.22 -17.30 -0.40
C SER A 397 10.59 -17.98 -0.47
N GLU A 398 11.61 -17.26 -0.94
CA GLU A 398 12.94 -17.80 -1.19
C GLU A 398 14.05 -16.80 -0.83
N PHE A 399 15.16 -17.30 -0.29
CA PHE A 399 16.39 -16.54 -0.08
C PHE A 399 17.44 -16.91 -1.13
N TYR A 400 18.07 -15.90 -1.70
CA TYR A 400 19.32 -16.03 -2.42
C TYR A 400 20.50 -15.66 -1.52
N ASP A 401 21.48 -16.55 -1.41
CA ASP A 401 22.75 -16.31 -0.72
C ASP A 401 23.87 -16.18 -1.76
N SER A 402 24.52 -15.01 -1.79
CA SER A 402 25.60 -14.67 -2.74
C SER A 402 26.87 -15.50 -2.52
N ARG A 403 27.11 -15.95 -1.29
CA ARG A 403 28.28 -16.76 -0.90
C ARG A 403 28.14 -18.19 -1.40
N THR A 404 26.95 -18.77 -1.28
CA THR A 404 26.69 -20.13 -1.72
C THR A 404 26.19 -20.22 -3.16
N LYS A 405 25.77 -19.09 -3.74
CA LYS A 405 25.25 -18.96 -5.10
C LYS A 405 24.07 -19.92 -5.35
N TYR A 406 23.14 -20.00 -4.41
CA TYR A 406 21.91 -20.77 -4.59
C TYR A 406 20.70 -20.05 -3.99
N TRP A 407 19.52 -20.40 -4.51
CA TRP A 407 18.24 -20.07 -3.92
C TRP A 407 17.79 -21.19 -2.95
N SER A 408 17.26 -20.80 -1.80
CA SER A 408 16.73 -21.71 -0.79
C SER A 408 15.34 -21.30 -0.37
N THR A 409 14.51 -22.28 -0.06
CA THR A 409 13.16 -22.04 0.43
C THR A 409 13.18 -21.37 1.81
N SER A 410 12.25 -20.47 2.03
CA SER A 410 11.99 -19.85 3.32
C SER A 410 10.52 -20.03 3.72
N PRO A 411 10.15 -19.76 4.99
CA PRO A 411 8.77 -19.89 5.44
C PRO A 411 7.80 -19.10 4.55
N PRO A 412 6.69 -19.70 4.11
CA PRO A 412 5.73 -19.02 3.26
C PRO A 412 5.01 -17.91 4.03
N ILE A 413 4.55 -16.87 3.32
CA ILE A 413 3.63 -15.88 3.88
C ILE A 413 2.27 -16.53 4.20
N ASN A 414 1.54 -15.99 5.17
CA ASN A 414 0.28 -16.58 5.64
C ASN A 414 -0.82 -16.44 4.59
N VAL A 415 -0.85 -15.29 3.89
CA VAL A 415 -1.79 -15.02 2.80
C VAL A 415 -1.01 -14.95 1.49
N PRO A 416 -1.34 -15.73 0.44
CA PRO A 416 -0.73 -15.58 -0.88
C PRO A 416 -0.95 -14.16 -1.43
N ARG A 417 0.12 -13.52 -1.93
CA ARG A 417 0.10 -12.12 -2.37
C ARG A 417 0.89 -11.92 -3.64
N SER A 418 0.31 -11.20 -4.61
CA SER A 418 1.03 -10.59 -5.73
C SER A 418 0.87 -9.07 -5.71
N SER A 419 1.82 -8.36 -6.32
CA SER A 419 1.85 -6.89 -6.39
C SER A 419 1.80 -6.23 -5.01
N ALA A 420 2.39 -6.89 -4.01
CA ALA A 420 2.56 -6.35 -2.67
C ALA A 420 3.86 -5.52 -2.57
N SER A 421 3.93 -4.64 -1.60
CA SER A 421 5.15 -3.89 -1.29
C SER A 421 5.89 -4.53 -0.12
N CYS A 422 7.21 -4.68 -0.21
CA CYS A 422 8.06 -5.21 0.87
C CYS A 422 8.98 -4.11 1.38
N ILE A 423 9.03 -3.93 2.69
CA ILE A 423 9.72 -2.81 3.35
C ILE A 423 10.48 -3.32 4.56
N LYS A 424 11.72 -2.87 4.73
CA LYS A 424 12.51 -3.16 5.93
C LYS A 424 12.10 -2.21 7.05
N LEU A 425 11.73 -2.76 8.20
CA LEU A 425 11.35 -1.98 9.38
C LEU A 425 12.59 -1.67 10.23
N ASP A 426 13.39 -2.69 10.51
CA ASP A 426 14.63 -2.61 11.29
C ASP A 426 15.64 -3.68 10.81
N GLN A 427 16.72 -3.89 11.56
CA GLN A 427 17.75 -4.87 11.23
C GLN A 427 17.26 -6.34 11.25
N PHE A 428 16.16 -6.61 11.95
CA PHE A 428 15.66 -7.97 12.21
C PHE A 428 14.24 -8.20 11.70
N SER A 429 13.59 -7.20 11.12
CA SER A 429 12.16 -7.24 10.81
C SER A 429 11.85 -6.62 9.45
N ILE A 430 10.98 -7.30 8.70
CA ILE A 430 10.51 -6.89 7.37
C ILE A 430 8.99 -6.89 7.37
N ALA A 431 8.36 -5.92 6.72
CA ALA A 431 6.92 -5.91 6.50
C ALA A 431 6.58 -6.14 5.03
N ILE A 432 5.57 -6.98 4.78
CA ILE A 432 4.89 -7.05 3.49
C ILE A 432 3.50 -6.44 3.64
N VAL A 433 3.18 -5.50 2.75
CA VAL A 433 2.05 -4.59 2.89
C VAL A 433 1.20 -4.65 1.61
N GLY A 434 -0.11 -4.82 1.80
CA GLY A 434 -1.08 -4.80 0.70
C GLY A 434 -0.95 -5.97 -0.28
N GLY A 435 -1.19 -5.68 -1.55
CA GLY A 435 -1.19 -6.66 -2.65
C GLY A 435 -2.58 -7.23 -2.95
N THR A 436 -2.63 -8.26 -3.80
CA THR A 436 -3.84 -9.01 -4.13
C THR A 436 -3.63 -10.50 -3.90
N CYS A 437 -4.68 -11.18 -3.41
CA CYS A 437 -4.73 -12.64 -3.32
C CYS A 437 -5.58 -13.26 -4.44
N GLY A 438 -5.90 -12.48 -5.48
CA GLY A 438 -6.72 -12.90 -6.62
C GLY A 438 -8.03 -12.13 -6.60
N ASP A 439 -9.03 -12.69 -5.93
CA ASP A 439 -10.39 -12.12 -5.88
C ASP A 439 -10.47 -10.85 -5.02
N LYS A 440 -9.51 -10.65 -4.11
CA LYS A 440 -9.50 -9.53 -3.17
C LYS A 440 -8.15 -8.86 -3.14
N ARG A 441 -8.19 -7.54 -3.06
CA ARG A 441 -7.03 -6.73 -2.68
C ARG A 441 -6.97 -6.59 -1.16
N LEU A 442 -5.77 -6.38 -0.66
CA LEU A 442 -5.49 -6.49 0.76
C LEU A 442 -5.10 -5.14 1.34
N LYS A 443 -5.53 -4.91 2.58
CA LYS A 443 -4.98 -3.90 3.48
C LYS A 443 -4.18 -4.52 4.62
N SER A 444 -4.12 -5.85 4.69
CA SER A 444 -3.44 -6.57 5.75
C SER A 444 -1.93 -6.49 5.61
N ILE A 445 -1.24 -6.55 6.74
CA ILE A 445 0.21 -6.46 6.85
C ILE A 445 0.73 -7.74 7.53
N GLU A 446 1.83 -8.28 7.01
CA GLU A 446 2.55 -9.38 7.65
C GLU A 446 3.98 -8.95 7.94
N ILE A 447 4.48 -9.34 9.12
CA ILE A 447 5.84 -9.01 9.56
C ILE A 447 6.65 -10.29 9.63
N PHE A 448 7.83 -10.29 9.02
CA PHE A 448 8.79 -11.37 9.11
C PHE A 448 9.85 -11.04 10.16
N ASP A 449 9.99 -11.86 11.19
CA ASP A 449 11.11 -11.81 12.13
C ASP A 449 12.25 -12.68 11.58
N ILE A 450 13.33 -12.03 11.19
CA ILE A 450 14.51 -12.66 10.58
C ILE A 450 15.19 -13.63 11.57
N ARG A 451 15.19 -13.31 12.87
CA ARG A 451 15.85 -14.14 13.91
C ARG A 451 15.07 -15.40 14.20
N ARG A 452 13.73 -15.31 14.17
CA ARG A 452 12.84 -16.46 14.33
C ARG A 452 12.63 -17.22 13.02
N ASN A 453 12.97 -16.61 11.89
CA ASN A 453 12.69 -17.12 10.55
C ASN A 453 11.21 -17.52 10.44
N GLN A 454 10.30 -16.59 10.75
CA GLN A 454 8.85 -16.82 10.79
C GLN A 454 8.08 -15.56 10.39
N TRP A 455 6.95 -15.77 9.70
CA TRP A 455 5.97 -14.73 9.39
C TRP A 455 4.90 -14.65 10.47
N GLU A 456 4.65 -13.44 10.96
CA GLU A 456 3.56 -13.12 11.86
C GLU A 456 2.51 -12.29 11.12
N LEU A 457 1.28 -12.78 11.09
CA LEU A 457 0.14 -12.03 10.57
C LEU A 457 -0.35 -11.05 11.63
N VAL A 458 -0.23 -9.75 11.36
CA VAL A 458 -0.62 -8.72 12.32
C VAL A 458 -2.04 -8.26 12.07
N GLN A 459 -3.01 -8.95 12.69
CA GLN A 459 -4.44 -8.67 12.49
C GLN A 459 -4.88 -7.27 12.97
N THR A 460 -4.14 -6.65 13.87
CA THR A 460 -4.46 -5.32 14.42
C THR A 460 -3.88 -4.15 13.62
N LYS A 461 -2.98 -4.42 12.66
CA LYS A 461 -2.27 -3.39 11.87
C LYS A 461 -2.67 -3.54 10.40
N GLU A 462 -3.40 -2.58 9.87
CA GLU A 462 -3.87 -2.58 8.48
C GLU A 462 -3.52 -1.26 7.76
N LEU A 463 -3.76 -1.18 6.46
CA LEU A 463 -3.77 0.07 5.72
C LEU A 463 -5.12 0.78 5.91
N LEU A 464 -5.11 2.11 5.76
CA LEU A 464 -6.35 2.89 5.68
C LEU A 464 -7.09 2.53 4.39
N GLU A 465 -6.36 2.41 3.28
CA GLU A 465 -6.89 2.04 1.98
C GLU A 465 -6.32 0.71 1.49
N VAL A 466 -7.20 -0.10 0.90
CA VAL A 466 -6.81 -1.32 0.19
C VAL A 466 -5.98 -0.93 -1.03
N ARG A 467 -4.80 -1.54 -1.22
CA ARG A 467 -3.92 -1.21 -2.33
C ARG A 467 -3.13 -2.41 -2.85
N SER A 468 -2.98 -2.48 -4.16
CA SER A 468 -2.04 -3.38 -4.86
C SER A 468 -1.29 -2.63 -5.95
N GLY A 469 -0.05 -3.01 -6.26
CA GLY A 469 0.79 -2.32 -7.25
C GLY A 469 1.26 -0.94 -6.77
N SER A 470 1.32 -0.76 -5.45
CA SER A 470 1.75 0.46 -4.78
C SER A 470 3.27 0.56 -4.68
N ALA A 471 3.76 1.78 -4.53
CA ALA A 471 5.15 2.08 -4.28
C ALA A 471 5.35 2.40 -2.79
N ALA A 472 6.23 1.67 -2.10
CA ALA A 472 6.51 1.88 -0.69
C ALA A 472 8.00 1.93 -0.38
N TYR A 473 8.37 2.72 0.64
CA TYR A 473 9.72 2.75 1.19
C TYR A 473 9.71 2.98 2.70
N SER A 474 10.85 2.75 3.36
CA SER A 474 11.04 3.00 4.79
C SER A 474 11.76 4.33 5.01
N SER A 475 11.22 5.19 5.87
CA SER A 475 11.89 6.41 6.34
C SER A 475 11.84 6.47 7.86
N HIS A 476 13.01 6.52 8.51
CA HIS A 476 13.11 6.74 9.95
C HIS A 476 12.30 5.71 10.78
N GLY A 477 12.31 4.45 10.34
CA GLY A 477 11.55 3.36 10.97
C GLY A 477 10.05 3.37 10.70
N LYS A 478 9.55 4.28 9.86
CA LYS A 478 8.15 4.34 9.42
C LYS A 478 8.03 3.92 7.97
N VAL A 479 6.90 3.30 7.63
CA VAL A 479 6.59 2.86 6.27
C VAL A 479 5.78 3.93 5.58
N CYS A 480 6.22 4.36 4.41
CA CYS A 480 5.45 5.27 3.58
C CYS A 480 5.04 4.56 2.29
N ILE A 481 3.78 4.67 1.90
CA ILE A 481 3.22 3.97 0.75
C ILE A 481 2.31 4.87 -0.07
N TRP A 482 2.46 4.86 -1.40
CA TRP A 482 1.67 5.66 -2.32
C TRP A 482 1.13 4.85 -3.48
N GLY A 483 0.00 5.33 -3.98
CA GLY A 483 -0.63 4.83 -5.19
C GLY A 483 -1.01 3.37 -5.14
N GLY A 484 -1.01 2.75 -6.32
CA GLY A 484 -1.61 1.46 -6.58
C GLY A 484 -3.08 1.59 -6.98
N VAL A 485 -3.82 0.49 -6.84
CA VAL A 485 -5.25 0.42 -7.14
C VAL A 485 -6.04 -0.13 -5.96
N ASP A 486 -7.24 0.40 -5.76
CA ASP A 486 -8.17 -0.04 -4.71
C ASP A 486 -8.98 -1.29 -5.11
N GLU A 487 -9.85 -1.75 -4.21
CA GLU A 487 -10.74 -2.89 -4.42
C GLU A 487 -11.68 -2.71 -5.65
N LYS A 488 -12.03 -1.47 -5.98
CA LYS A 488 -12.90 -1.11 -7.11
C LYS A 488 -12.12 -0.85 -8.41
N ASN A 489 -10.80 -1.09 -8.42
CA ASN A 489 -9.88 -0.78 -9.51
C ASN A 489 -9.68 0.73 -9.79
N ASN A 490 -9.99 1.60 -8.83
CA ASN A 490 -9.64 3.00 -8.96
C ASN A 490 -8.14 3.17 -8.69
N MET A 491 -7.46 3.93 -9.56
CA MET A 491 -6.07 4.30 -9.33
C MET A 491 -5.97 5.33 -8.21
N LEU A 492 -5.09 5.04 -7.25
CA LEU A 492 -4.87 5.85 -6.08
C LEU A 492 -3.73 6.82 -6.32
N SER A 493 -3.89 8.05 -5.86
CA SER A 493 -2.81 9.02 -5.66
C SER A 493 -2.46 9.18 -4.18
N SER A 494 -3.27 8.61 -3.29
CA SER A 494 -3.19 8.74 -1.84
C SER A 494 -1.89 8.17 -1.29
N GLY A 495 -1.31 8.91 -0.34
CA GLY A 495 -0.17 8.50 0.46
C GLY A 495 -0.60 8.09 1.85
N GLU A 496 0.00 7.04 2.40
CA GLU A 496 -0.14 6.65 3.80
C GLU A 496 1.23 6.55 4.46
N LEU A 497 1.33 7.06 5.69
CA LEU A 497 2.44 6.87 6.60
C LEU A 497 1.98 5.95 7.71
N ILE A 498 2.66 4.81 7.83
CA ILE A 498 2.36 3.75 8.77
C ILE A 498 3.51 3.66 9.76
N ASN A 499 3.22 3.88 11.03
CA ASN A 499 4.14 3.60 12.12
C ASN A 499 3.95 2.15 12.55
N ILE A 500 4.91 1.29 12.18
CA ILE A 500 4.93 -0.12 12.54
C ILE A 500 6.28 -0.39 13.16
N SER A 501 6.35 -0.33 14.48
CA SER A 501 7.49 -0.87 15.19
C SER A 501 7.26 -2.36 15.49
N SER A 502 8.36 -3.11 15.48
CA SER A 502 8.43 -4.48 16.00
C SER A 502 8.44 -4.50 17.54
N SER A 503 8.84 -3.40 18.18
CA SER A 503 9.15 -3.31 19.61
C SER A 503 8.15 -2.49 20.45
N SER A 504 7.34 -1.61 19.86
CA SER A 504 6.29 -0.87 20.56
C SER A 504 4.89 -1.26 20.07
N ASN A 505 3.91 -1.24 20.97
CA ASN A 505 2.50 -1.44 20.61
C ASN A 505 1.88 -0.21 19.93
N GLU A 506 2.68 0.80 19.62
CA GLU A 506 2.22 2.01 18.95
C GLU A 506 2.11 1.75 17.45
N TYR A 507 0.88 1.50 17.03
CA TYR A 507 0.51 1.51 15.62
C TYR A 507 -0.26 2.80 15.32
N SER A 508 0.13 3.46 14.24
CA SER A 508 -0.66 4.54 13.65
C SER A 508 -0.56 4.49 12.13
N SER A 509 -1.68 4.78 11.46
CA SER A 509 -1.68 5.02 10.02
C SER A 509 -2.33 6.37 9.76
N THR A 510 -1.64 7.23 9.01
CA THR A 510 -2.07 8.60 8.72
C THR A 510 -1.86 8.92 7.26
N TYR A 511 -2.78 9.69 6.68
CA TYR A 511 -2.62 10.17 5.31
C TYR A 511 -1.43 11.12 5.17
N ARG A 512 -0.76 11.01 4.04
CA ARG A 512 0.30 11.92 3.56
C ARG A 512 -0.16 12.62 2.30
N ARG A 513 0.56 13.67 1.93
CA ARG A 513 0.25 14.42 0.70
C ARG A 513 0.21 13.46 -0.50
N PRO A 514 -0.89 13.49 -1.28
CA PRO A 514 -1.02 12.63 -2.45
C PRO A 514 -0.03 13.03 -3.54
N ILE A 515 0.31 12.07 -4.38
CA ILE A 515 1.00 12.30 -5.66
C ILE A 515 0.04 13.05 -6.59
N CYS A 516 0.57 13.80 -7.57
CA CYS A 516 -0.25 14.64 -8.43
C CYS A 516 -1.36 13.89 -9.18
N HIS A 517 -1.13 12.63 -9.55
CA HIS A 517 -2.08 11.79 -10.27
C HIS A 517 -2.09 10.37 -9.71
N GLY A 518 -3.17 9.63 -9.95
CA GLY A 518 -3.25 8.22 -9.57
C GLY A 518 -2.23 7.40 -10.35
N ILE A 519 -1.42 6.60 -9.67
CA ILE A 519 -0.29 5.92 -10.29
C ILE A 519 -0.22 4.46 -9.85
N LEU A 520 -0.02 3.57 -10.83
CA LEU A 520 0.09 2.12 -10.63
C LEU A 520 1.43 1.61 -11.16
N ASP A 521 2.01 0.61 -10.48
CA ASP A 521 3.24 -0.07 -10.87
C ASP A 521 4.45 0.86 -11.11
N ALA A 522 4.42 2.03 -10.46
CA ALA A 522 5.58 2.89 -10.27
C ALA A 522 6.52 2.28 -9.23
N LYS A 523 7.79 2.67 -9.28
CA LYS A 523 8.78 2.25 -8.27
C LYS A 523 9.31 3.46 -7.52
N ILE A 524 9.47 3.28 -6.22
CA ILE A 524 10.00 4.29 -5.29
C ILE A 524 11.28 3.75 -4.66
N CYS A 525 12.25 4.64 -4.44
CA CYS A 525 13.51 4.31 -3.81
C CYS A 525 13.88 5.40 -2.78
N PRO A 526 14.40 5.02 -1.59
CA PRO A 526 14.90 6.00 -0.63
C PRO A 526 16.18 6.68 -1.13
N ILE A 527 16.27 7.99 -0.94
CA ILE A 527 17.43 8.82 -1.30
C ILE A 527 17.75 9.79 -0.16
N SER A 528 18.94 10.39 -0.18
CA SER A 528 19.33 11.43 0.78
C SER A 528 19.99 12.58 0.03
N ILE A 529 19.18 13.44 -0.60
CA ILE A 529 19.65 14.56 -1.42
C ILE A 529 19.05 15.85 -0.88
N GLY A 530 19.83 16.64 -0.15
CA GLY A 530 19.35 17.88 0.47
C GLY A 530 18.07 17.64 1.28
N LYS A 531 16.95 18.24 0.83
CA LYS A 531 15.62 18.11 1.46
C LYS A 531 14.85 16.83 1.06
N TYR A 532 15.30 16.10 0.04
CA TYR A 532 14.58 14.96 -0.54
C TYR A 532 14.98 13.62 0.10
N SER A 533 13.96 12.81 0.37
CA SER A 533 14.02 11.54 1.11
C SER A 533 13.68 10.31 0.26
N ALA A 534 12.94 10.50 -0.84
CA ALA A 534 12.61 9.44 -1.78
C ALA A 534 12.45 9.98 -3.19
N ILE A 535 12.64 9.10 -4.16
CA ILE A 535 12.38 9.33 -5.58
C ILE A 535 11.38 8.28 -6.05
N ILE A 536 10.34 8.71 -6.75
CA ILE A 536 9.42 7.82 -7.46
C ILE A 536 9.53 8.08 -8.95
N CYS A 537 9.58 7.03 -9.76
CA CYS A 537 9.70 7.15 -11.21
C CYS A 537 8.79 6.17 -11.95
N GLY A 538 8.38 6.59 -13.14
CA GLY A 538 7.57 5.81 -14.07
C GLY A 538 6.22 5.37 -13.48
N GLY A 539 5.67 4.29 -14.03
CA GLY A 539 4.34 3.79 -13.69
C GLY A 539 3.35 4.02 -14.82
N GLN A 540 2.08 3.69 -14.56
CA GLN A 540 0.98 3.86 -15.50
C GLN A 540 -0.18 4.61 -14.83
N THR A 541 -0.82 5.47 -15.61
CA THR A 541 -2.11 6.08 -15.29
C THR A 541 -3.21 5.33 -16.06
N MET A 542 -4.47 5.76 -15.94
CA MET A 542 -5.57 5.16 -16.70
C MET A 542 -5.42 5.35 -18.22
N GLU A 543 -4.67 6.37 -18.64
CA GLU A 543 -4.61 6.79 -20.05
C GLU A 543 -3.28 6.44 -20.71
N GLU A 544 -2.17 6.51 -19.96
CA GLU A 544 -0.84 6.37 -20.56
C GLU A 544 0.21 5.77 -19.60
N THR A 545 1.29 5.28 -20.20
CA THR A 545 2.51 4.93 -19.48
C THR A 545 3.34 6.19 -19.25
N VAL A 546 3.77 6.40 -18.02
CA VAL A 546 4.34 7.66 -17.57
C VAL A 546 5.87 7.58 -17.53
N LYS A 547 6.53 8.71 -17.86
CA LYS A 547 7.99 8.91 -17.75
C LYS A 547 8.41 9.83 -16.62
N THR A 548 7.46 10.34 -15.85
CA THR A 548 7.72 11.33 -14.80
C THR A 548 8.53 10.75 -13.66
N THR A 549 9.37 11.62 -13.10
CA THR A 549 10.10 11.39 -11.87
C THR A 549 9.67 12.46 -10.89
N GLN A 550 9.45 12.08 -9.63
CA GLN A 550 9.13 13.01 -8.57
C GLN A 550 9.97 12.72 -7.33
N PHE A 551 10.37 13.79 -6.65
CA PHE A 551 11.11 13.74 -5.41
C PHE A 551 10.20 14.10 -4.23
N TYR A 552 10.38 13.37 -3.13
CA TYR A 552 9.58 13.54 -1.95
C TYR A 552 10.37 14.12 -0.79
N ASN A 553 9.92 15.25 -0.26
CA ASN A 553 10.41 15.83 0.99
C ASN A 553 9.58 15.29 2.17
N PHE A 554 10.20 14.44 3.00
CA PHE A 554 9.53 13.86 4.16
C PHE A 554 9.21 14.89 5.26
N GLN A 555 10.05 15.91 5.44
CA GLN A 555 9.85 16.92 6.49
C GLN A 555 8.69 17.87 6.15
N GLU A 556 8.61 18.32 4.90
CA GLU A 556 7.56 19.24 4.44
C GLU A 556 6.30 18.54 3.92
N ASP A 557 6.33 17.21 3.78
CA ASP A 557 5.28 16.42 3.12
C ASP A 557 4.92 16.96 1.74
N LYS A 558 5.93 17.10 0.87
CA LYS A 558 5.79 17.73 -0.44
C LYS A 558 6.43 16.88 -1.53
N TRP A 559 5.78 16.90 -2.71
CA TRP A 559 6.29 16.34 -3.94
C TRP A 559 6.77 17.46 -4.86
N ASP A 560 7.98 17.31 -5.39
CA ASP A 560 8.56 18.19 -6.40
C ASP A 560 8.92 17.37 -7.65
N TYR A 561 8.81 17.98 -8.83
CA TYR A 561 9.10 17.30 -10.09
C TYR A 561 10.61 17.19 -10.32
N GLY A 562 11.01 16.07 -10.91
CA GLY A 562 12.39 15.79 -11.31
C GLY A 562 12.53 15.54 -12.81
N PRO A 563 13.74 15.16 -13.26
CA PRO A 563 14.01 14.85 -14.66
C PRO A 563 13.27 13.59 -15.08
N ASN A 564 12.61 13.65 -16.23
CA ASN A 564 11.88 12.51 -16.77
C ASN A 564 12.82 11.38 -17.18
N LEU A 565 12.36 10.14 -17.01
CA LEU A 565 12.94 8.96 -17.64
C LEU A 565 13.05 9.18 -19.16
N ILE A 566 14.07 8.59 -19.78
CA ILE A 566 14.26 8.62 -21.23
C ILE A 566 13.10 7.86 -21.90
N PHE A 567 12.74 6.70 -21.37
CA PHE A 567 11.66 5.88 -21.88
C PHE A 567 10.50 5.77 -20.86
N PRO A 568 9.24 5.99 -21.29
CA PRO A 568 8.08 5.73 -20.44
C PRO A 568 8.02 4.24 -20.11
N ARG A 569 7.79 3.92 -18.83
CA ARG A 569 7.79 2.52 -18.36
C ARG A 569 6.99 2.33 -17.08
N TYR A 570 6.23 1.24 -17.00
CA TYR A 570 5.63 0.72 -15.75
C TYR A 570 6.12 -0.70 -15.47
N GLY A 571 5.99 -1.16 -14.23
CA GLY A 571 6.41 -2.51 -13.84
C GLY A 571 7.92 -2.75 -14.01
N HIS A 572 8.72 -1.69 -14.13
CA HIS A 572 10.18 -1.76 -14.15
C HIS A 572 10.71 -2.10 -12.75
N ALA A 573 11.98 -2.46 -12.67
CA ALA A 573 12.66 -2.62 -11.40
C ALA A 573 13.55 -1.40 -11.10
N ILE A 574 13.70 -1.06 -9.82
CA ILE A 574 14.56 0.04 -9.37
C ILE A 574 15.61 -0.51 -8.40
N ALA A 575 16.83 0.00 -8.45
CA ALA A 575 17.86 -0.28 -7.47
C ALA A 575 18.64 0.98 -7.14
N ARG A 576 19.08 1.08 -5.89
CA ARG A 576 20.03 2.09 -5.43
C ARG A 576 21.31 1.39 -5.02
N LEU A 577 22.43 1.90 -5.50
CA LEU A 577 23.75 1.50 -5.09
C LEU A 577 24.53 2.72 -4.58
N ASP A 578 25.27 2.52 -3.49
CA ASP A 578 26.18 3.51 -2.92
C ASP A 578 27.61 2.95 -3.01
N ILE A 579 28.20 2.98 -4.22
CA ILE A 579 29.51 2.37 -4.54
C ILE A 579 30.70 3.29 -4.34
#